data_AF-A0A0W8IK71-F1
#
_entry.id   AF-A0A0W8IK71-F1
#
_cell.length_a   1.000
_cell.length_b   1.000
_cell.length_c   1.000
_cell.angle_alpha   90.00
_cell.angle_beta   90.00
_cell.angle_gamma   90.00
#
_symmetry.space_group_name_H-M   'P 1'
#
loop_
_entity.id
_entity.type
_entity.pdbx_description
1 polymer ?
#
loop_
_entity_poly.entity_id
_entity_poly.type
_entity_poly.pdbx_seq_one_letter_code
_entity_poly.pdbx_strand_id
1 'polypeptide(L)'
;MSTRSSDEALERLILQKFDELLELVKGLDDEQANATLTGSGNSVIQIVVHCGGMMRRWSSSVNLGVPIARDRAVEFQAHMTVDEATAMAAEAREGFVLDLRDTEHHGAPVVVPPGRDHYWTTTRHGVLLHVLEELSQHLGQAEITRDVILAQ
;
A
#
# COMPACT_ATOMS: atom_id res chain seq x y z
N MET A 1 -3.92 -25.47 15.10
CA MET A 1 -2.73 -24.59 15.18
C MET A 1 -2.25 -24.18 13.77
N SER A 2 -3.17 -23.91 12.82
CA SER A 2 -2.84 -24.01 11.38
C SER A 2 -3.33 -22.87 10.47
N THR A 3 -4.21 -21.96 10.89
CA THR A 3 -4.71 -20.82 10.07
C THR A 3 -4.33 -19.47 10.66
N ARG A 4 -4.50 -19.32 11.98
CA ARG A 4 -4.06 -18.12 12.72
C ARG A 4 -2.58 -17.79 12.52
N SER A 5 -1.73 -18.81 12.38
CA SER A 5 -0.30 -18.61 12.11
C SER A 5 -0.02 -18.14 10.67
N SER A 6 -0.88 -18.46 9.69
CA SER A 6 -0.72 -17.96 8.31
C SER A 6 -1.27 -16.55 8.16
N ASP A 7 -2.35 -16.21 8.85
CA ASP A 7 -2.91 -14.86 8.90
C ASP A 7 -1.90 -13.89 9.52
N GLU A 8 -1.35 -14.24 10.70
CA GLU A 8 -0.29 -13.43 11.35
C GLU A 8 0.95 -13.28 10.46
N ALA A 9 1.30 -14.28 9.65
CA ALA A 9 2.41 -14.18 8.70
C ALA A 9 2.08 -13.22 7.54
N LEU A 10 0.86 -13.29 6.99
CA LEU A 10 0.39 -12.40 5.94
C LEU A 10 0.39 -10.93 6.41
N GLU A 11 -0.18 -10.66 7.58
CA GLU A 11 -0.19 -9.33 8.20
C GLU A 11 1.22 -8.75 8.32
N ARG A 12 2.15 -9.55 8.86
CA ARG A 12 3.56 -9.16 9.02
C ARG A 12 4.23 -8.90 7.68
N LEU A 13 3.98 -9.74 6.67
CA LEU A 13 4.54 -9.55 5.34
C LEU A 13 4.03 -8.26 4.69
N ILE A 14 2.74 -7.96 4.81
CA ILE A 14 2.16 -6.70 4.28
C ILE A 14 2.83 -5.49 4.94
N LEU A 15 2.88 -5.47 6.28
CA LEU A 15 3.54 -4.40 7.03
C LEU A 15 5.02 -4.28 6.65
N GLN A 16 5.72 -5.40 6.51
CA GLN A 16 7.12 -5.43 6.10
C GLN A 16 7.30 -4.81 4.70
N LYS A 17 6.48 -5.19 3.70
CA LYS A 17 6.60 -4.62 2.35
C LYS A 17 6.32 -3.11 2.33
N PHE A 18 5.36 -2.65 3.13
CA PHE A 18 5.07 -1.22 3.24
C PHE A 18 6.19 -0.46 3.98
N ASP A 19 6.77 -1.05 5.03
CA ASP A 19 7.91 -0.49 5.75
C ASP A 19 9.16 -0.41 4.85
N GLU A 20 9.43 -1.45 4.05
CA GLU A 20 10.49 -1.44 3.05
C GLU A 20 10.30 -0.29 2.04
N LEU A 21 9.07 -0.05 1.55
CA LEU A 21 8.77 1.07 0.65
C LEU A 21 9.06 2.43 1.30
N LEU A 22 8.71 2.59 2.58
CA LEU A 22 8.97 3.81 3.34
C LEU A 22 10.47 4.03 3.55
N GLU A 23 11.24 2.98 3.81
CA GLU A 23 12.70 3.09 3.92
C GLU A 23 13.35 3.53 2.59
N LEU A 24 12.73 3.23 1.43
CA LEU A 24 13.21 3.76 0.16
C LEU A 24 13.04 5.28 0.09
N VAL A 25 11.89 5.79 0.52
CA VAL A 25 11.58 7.24 0.53
C VAL A 25 12.57 7.98 1.43
N LYS A 26 12.83 7.46 2.64
CA LYS A 26 13.77 8.07 3.60
C LYS A 26 15.23 8.07 3.14
N GLY A 27 15.57 7.19 2.19
CA GLY A 27 16.91 7.09 1.62
C GLY A 27 17.18 8.09 0.49
N LEU A 28 16.22 8.94 0.14
CA LEU A 28 16.30 9.92 -0.95
C LEU A 28 16.17 11.33 -0.41
N ASP A 29 16.66 12.32 -1.17
CA ASP A 29 16.26 13.71 -0.98
C ASP A 29 14.93 14.02 -1.69
N ASP A 30 14.38 15.22 -1.45
CA ASP A 30 13.09 15.64 -2.01
C ASP A 30 13.07 15.62 -3.54
N GLU A 31 14.17 15.99 -4.20
CA GLU A 31 14.25 16.03 -5.66
C GLU A 31 14.25 14.60 -6.22
N GLN A 32 15.10 13.74 -5.67
CA GLN A 32 15.22 12.33 -6.04
C GLN A 32 13.92 11.56 -5.78
N ALA A 33 13.26 11.77 -4.64
CA ALA A 33 12.04 11.06 -4.29
C ALA A 33 10.87 11.40 -5.24
N ASN A 34 10.86 12.62 -5.77
CA ASN A 34 9.85 13.10 -6.71
C ASN A 34 10.20 12.89 -8.19
N ALA A 35 11.42 12.46 -8.51
CA ALA A 35 11.84 12.24 -9.89
C ALA A 35 11.14 11.01 -10.52
N THR A 36 10.85 11.12 -11.81
CA THR A 36 10.23 10.07 -12.62
C THR A 36 11.21 9.61 -13.70
N LEU A 37 11.32 8.30 -13.96
CA LEU A 37 12.22 7.78 -15.00
C LEU A 37 11.81 8.15 -16.43
N THR A 38 10.51 8.27 -16.66
CA THR A 38 9.92 8.61 -17.95
C THR A 38 8.74 9.54 -17.72
N GLY A 39 8.28 10.25 -18.75
CA GLY A 39 7.11 11.12 -18.63
C GLY A 39 5.79 10.40 -18.28
N SER A 40 5.79 9.06 -18.27
CA SER A 40 4.65 8.23 -17.83
C SER A 40 5.00 7.30 -16.66
N GLY A 41 6.21 7.39 -16.12
CA GLY A 41 6.66 6.61 -14.97
C GLY A 41 6.22 7.28 -13.66
N ASN A 42 6.13 6.49 -12.59
CA ASN A 42 5.82 7.01 -11.27
C ASN A 42 7.10 7.29 -10.49
N SER A 43 7.09 8.36 -9.69
CA SER A 43 8.12 8.63 -8.69
C SER A 43 7.95 7.74 -7.45
N VAL A 44 8.97 7.67 -6.60
CA VAL A 44 8.89 6.91 -5.34
C VAL A 44 7.81 7.52 -4.43
N ILE A 45 7.65 8.85 -4.44
CA ILE A 45 6.58 9.56 -3.74
C ILE A 45 5.19 9.14 -4.24
N GLN A 46 4.96 9.13 -5.55
CA GLN A 46 3.67 8.72 -6.11
C GLN A 46 3.35 7.27 -5.77
N ILE A 47 4.37 6.40 -5.75
CA ILE A 47 4.21 4.99 -5.39
C ILE A 47 3.83 4.84 -3.90
N VAL A 48 4.51 5.50 -2.96
CA VAL A 48 4.17 5.37 -1.53
C VAL A 48 2.79 5.93 -1.20
N VAL A 49 2.39 7.04 -1.84
CA VAL A 49 1.06 7.62 -1.72
C VAL A 49 0.00 6.64 -2.24
N HIS A 50 0.23 6.05 -3.42
CA HIS A 50 -0.66 5.04 -3.97
C HIS A 50 -0.79 3.81 -3.06
N CYS A 51 0.33 3.27 -2.59
CA CYS A 51 0.37 2.09 -1.74
C CYS A 51 -0.35 2.32 -0.41
N GLY A 52 -0.16 3.49 0.24
CA GLY A 52 -0.87 3.84 1.46
C GLY A 52 -2.40 3.91 1.25
N GLY A 53 -2.84 4.61 0.21
CA GLY A 53 -4.26 4.70 -0.15
C GLY A 53 -4.88 3.37 -0.59
N MET A 54 -4.14 2.54 -1.33
CA MET A 54 -4.53 1.20 -1.75
C MET A 54 -4.69 0.27 -0.55
N MET A 55 -3.67 0.19 0.30
CA MET A 55 -3.65 -0.64 1.51
C MET A 55 -4.85 -0.30 2.41
N ARG A 56 -5.07 0.98 2.69
CA ARG A 56 -6.17 1.45 3.55
C ARG A 56 -7.54 1.28 2.91
N ARG A 57 -7.69 1.47 1.59
CA ARG A 57 -8.99 1.25 0.92
C ARG A 57 -9.44 -0.20 1.05
N TRP A 58 -8.52 -1.15 0.84
CA TRP A 58 -8.87 -2.57 0.86
C TRP A 58 -9.12 -3.10 2.28
N SER A 59 -8.30 -2.70 3.25
CA SER A 59 -8.47 -3.07 4.65
C SER A 59 -9.64 -2.38 5.34
N SER A 60 -9.83 -1.08 5.14
CA SER A 60 -10.88 -0.31 5.82
C SER A 60 -12.18 -0.32 5.02
N SER A 61 -12.20 0.31 3.84
CA SER A 61 -13.46 0.49 3.08
C SER A 61 -14.05 -0.81 2.55
N VAL A 62 -13.22 -1.77 2.12
CA VAL A 62 -13.69 -3.02 1.54
C VAL A 62 -13.90 -4.09 2.61
N ASN A 63 -12.87 -4.41 3.39
CA ASN A 63 -12.95 -5.48 4.39
C ASN A 63 -13.87 -5.13 5.56
N LEU A 64 -13.80 -3.89 6.07
CA LEU A 64 -14.57 -3.46 7.26
C LEU A 64 -15.79 -2.60 6.92
N GLY A 65 -15.89 -2.09 5.69
CA GLY A 65 -16.98 -1.18 5.29
C GLY A 65 -16.85 0.22 5.86
N VAL A 66 -15.68 0.58 6.41
CA VAL A 66 -15.42 1.90 6.99
C VAL A 66 -14.84 2.81 5.91
N PRO A 67 -15.57 3.85 5.46
CA PRO A 67 -15.12 4.67 4.35
C PRO A 67 -13.93 5.54 4.74
N ILE A 68 -12.91 5.52 3.88
CA ILE A 68 -11.82 6.51 3.90
C ILE A 68 -11.92 7.43 2.69
N ALA A 69 -11.53 8.69 2.85
CA ALA A 69 -11.36 9.59 1.72
C ALA A 69 -10.17 9.12 0.86
N ARG A 70 -10.40 8.91 -0.43
CA ARG A 70 -9.37 8.51 -1.38
C ARG A 70 -9.70 9.01 -2.77
N ASP A 71 -8.74 9.67 -3.40
CA ASP A 71 -8.77 9.99 -4.82
C ASP A 71 -7.58 9.32 -5.52
N ARG A 72 -7.85 8.21 -6.23
CA ARG A 72 -6.82 7.44 -6.93
C ARG A 72 -6.13 8.25 -8.05
N ALA A 73 -6.84 9.16 -8.71
CA ALA A 73 -6.24 9.93 -9.80
C ALA A 73 -5.20 10.90 -9.26
N VAL A 74 -5.47 11.52 -8.10
CA VAL A 74 -4.58 12.46 -7.43
C VAL A 74 -3.33 11.77 -6.86
N GLU A 75 -3.40 10.50 -6.46
CA GLU A 75 -2.23 9.74 -5.96
C GLU A 75 -1.04 9.78 -6.95
N PHE A 76 -1.30 9.68 -8.25
CA PHE A 76 -0.27 9.69 -9.29
C PHE A 76 0.12 11.10 -9.76
N GLN A 77 -0.40 12.13 -9.09
CA GLN A 77 0.00 13.52 -9.25
C GLN A 77 0.71 14.05 -8.01
N ALA A 78 0.90 13.20 -6.99
CA ALA A 78 1.51 13.58 -5.74
C ALA A 78 2.93 14.13 -5.93
N HIS A 79 3.18 15.25 -5.25
CA HIS A 79 4.48 15.88 -5.15
C HIS A 79 4.57 16.48 -3.74
N MET A 80 5.53 16.00 -2.95
CA MET A 80 5.68 16.37 -1.54
C MET A 80 7.09 16.07 -1.05
N THR A 81 7.47 16.67 0.07
CA THR A 81 8.74 16.39 0.73
C THR A 81 8.79 14.96 1.27
N VAL A 82 10.00 14.44 1.50
CA VAL A 82 10.25 13.15 2.13
C VAL A 82 9.63 13.08 3.52
N ASP A 83 9.66 14.18 4.28
CA ASP A 83 9.07 14.28 5.62
C ASP A 83 7.53 14.19 5.56
N GLU A 84 6.88 14.91 4.63
CA GLU A 84 5.43 14.85 4.42
C GLU A 84 4.98 13.44 4.00
N ALA A 85 5.70 12.81 3.07
CA ALA A 85 5.42 11.44 2.65
C ALA A 85 5.60 10.44 3.79
N THR A 86 6.63 10.62 4.62
CA THR A 86 6.89 9.77 5.79
C THR A 86 5.79 9.89 6.82
N ALA A 87 5.31 11.10 7.11
CA ALA A 87 4.21 11.33 8.02
C ALA A 87 2.91 10.69 7.52
N MET A 88 2.56 10.91 6.24
CA MET A 88 1.38 10.31 5.61
C MET A 88 1.46 8.77 5.62
N ALA A 89 2.62 8.21 5.30
CA ALA A 89 2.81 6.75 5.33
C ALA A 89 2.67 6.19 6.75
N ALA A 90 3.19 6.89 7.76
CA ALA A 90 3.05 6.49 9.16
C ALA A 90 1.56 6.44 9.59
N GLU A 91 0.77 7.45 9.21
CA GLU A 91 -0.68 7.48 9.47
C GLU A 91 -1.41 6.33 8.75
N ALA A 92 -1.08 6.09 7.48
CA ALA A 92 -1.65 4.97 6.72
C ALA A 92 -1.29 3.61 7.35
N ARG A 93 -0.06 3.45 7.83
CA ARG A 93 0.40 2.24 8.51
C ARG A 93 -0.32 2.03 9.85
N GLU A 94 -0.42 3.07 10.67
CA GLU A 94 -1.13 3.00 11.96
C GLU A 94 -2.60 2.62 11.74
N GLY A 95 -3.24 3.27 10.78
CA GLY A 95 -4.59 2.91 10.39
C GLY A 95 -4.69 1.44 9.99
N PHE A 96 -3.81 0.97 9.11
CA PHE A 96 -3.85 -0.42 8.65
C PHE A 96 -3.71 -1.41 9.82
N VAL A 97 -2.86 -1.13 10.79
CA VAL A 97 -2.75 -1.93 12.02
C VAL A 97 -4.06 -1.96 12.81
N LEU A 98 -4.80 -0.86 12.87
CA LEU A 98 -6.13 -0.83 13.48
C LEU A 98 -7.12 -1.67 12.69
N ASP A 99 -7.14 -1.57 11.36
CA ASP A 99 -8.04 -2.38 10.53
C ASP A 99 -7.77 -3.88 10.69
N LEU A 100 -6.50 -4.29 10.77
CA LEU A 100 -6.12 -5.69 10.96
C LEU A 100 -6.65 -6.26 12.29
N ARG A 101 -6.60 -5.47 13.37
CA ARG A 101 -7.14 -5.89 14.69
C ARG A 101 -8.63 -6.20 14.64
N ASP A 102 -9.36 -5.49 13.79
CA ASP A 102 -10.81 -5.63 13.63
C ASP A 102 -11.18 -6.63 12.50
N THR A 103 -10.20 -7.18 11.78
CA THR A 103 -10.42 -8.06 10.64
C THR A 103 -10.63 -9.52 11.04
N GLU A 104 -11.86 -10.01 10.86
CA GLU A 104 -12.15 -11.44 10.86
C GLU A 104 -11.84 -12.02 9.46
N HIS A 105 -10.71 -12.72 9.37
CA HIS A 105 -10.02 -13.06 8.12
C HIS A 105 -10.81 -13.94 7.16
N HIS A 106 -11.64 -14.85 7.68
CA HIS A 106 -12.29 -15.88 6.86
C HIS A 106 -13.71 -15.50 6.42
N GLY A 107 -14.30 -14.46 7.00
CA GLY A 107 -15.55 -13.88 6.53
C GLY A 107 -15.40 -13.12 5.21
N ALA A 108 -16.54 -12.87 4.57
CA ALA A 108 -16.60 -12.07 3.35
C ALA A 108 -16.30 -10.58 3.65
N PRO A 109 -15.65 -9.84 2.73
CA PRO A 109 -15.53 -8.39 2.84
C PRO A 109 -16.92 -7.73 2.91
N VAL A 110 -17.02 -6.63 3.64
CA VAL A 110 -18.30 -5.92 3.85
C VAL A 110 -18.76 -5.20 2.58
N VAL A 111 -17.83 -4.65 1.80
CA VAL A 111 -18.15 -3.90 0.58
C VAL A 111 -17.25 -4.33 -0.58
N VAL A 112 -17.74 -5.22 -1.44
CA VAL A 112 -17.05 -5.54 -2.71
C VAL A 112 -17.38 -4.47 -3.75
N PRO A 113 -16.38 -3.72 -4.28
CA PRO A 113 -16.66 -2.71 -5.30
C PRO A 113 -17.25 -3.32 -6.59
N PRO A 114 -18.14 -2.61 -7.30
CA PRO A 114 -18.65 -3.08 -8.59
C PRO A 114 -17.50 -3.42 -9.57
N GLY A 115 -17.64 -4.54 -10.28
CA GLY A 115 -16.62 -5.02 -11.22
C GLY A 115 -15.35 -5.62 -10.57
N ARG A 116 -15.35 -5.82 -9.25
CA ARG A 116 -14.27 -6.49 -8.50
C ARG A 116 -14.69 -7.84 -7.93
N ASP A 117 -15.59 -8.55 -8.60
CA ASP A 117 -15.95 -9.93 -8.23
C ASP A 117 -14.86 -10.90 -8.69
N HIS A 118 -13.77 -10.94 -7.93
CA HIS A 118 -12.60 -11.78 -8.19
C HIS A 118 -12.55 -12.93 -7.18
N TYR A 119 -11.81 -13.99 -7.51
CA TYR A 119 -11.65 -15.13 -6.61
C TYR A 119 -11.08 -14.71 -5.23
N TRP A 120 -10.24 -13.68 -5.19
CA TRP A 120 -9.65 -13.13 -3.96
C TRP A 120 -10.57 -12.18 -3.18
N THR A 121 -11.73 -11.77 -3.72
CA THR A 121 -12.74 -11.00 -2.96
C THR A 121 -13.74 -11.88 -2.20
N THR A 122 -13.51 -13.20 -2.16
CA THR A 122 -14.38 -14.13 -1.43
C THR A 122 -14.22 -14.02 0.08
N THR A 123 -13.02 -13.68 0.56
CA THR A 123 -12.69 -13.55 1.99
C THR A 123 -11.84 -12.32 2.25
N ARG A 124 -11.86 -11.80 3.48
CA ARG A 124 -11.00 -10.69 3.90
C ARG A 124 -9.52 -11.05 3.81
N HIS A 125 -9.16 -12.31 4.08
CA HIS A 125 -7.82 -12.86 3.85
C HIS A 125 -7.41 -12.77 2.37
N GLY A 126 -8.31 -13.13 1.45
CA GLY A 126 -8.04 -13.01 0.01
C GLY A 126 -7.80 -11.56 -0.42
N VAL A 127 -8.55 -10.61 0.15
CA VAL A 127 -8.32 -9.18 -0.07
C VAL A 127 -6.95 -8.74 0.46
N LEU A 128 -6.53 -9.23 1.63
CA LEU A 128 -5.20 -8.95 2.18
C LEU A 128 -4.07 -9.58 1.33
N LEU A 129 -4.28 -10.76 0.72
CA LEU A 129 -3.34 -11.31 -0.25
C LEU A 129 -3.18 -10.40 -1.48
N HIS A 130 -4.26 -9.81 -1.97
CA HIS A 130 -4.19 -8.84 -3.05
C HIS A 130 -3.43 -7.56 -2.64
N VAL A 131 -3.59 -7.09 -1.39
CA VAL A 131 -2.79 -5.98 -0.86
C VAL A 131 -1.29 -6.34 -0.85
N LEU A 132 -0.93 -7.56 -0.43
CA LEU A 132 0.46 -8.02 -0.43
C LEU A 132 1.04 -8.08 -1.86
N GLU A 133 0.27 -8.59 -2.82
CA GLU A 133 0.64 -8.65 -4.24
C GLU A 133 0.96 -7.25 -4.78
N GLU A 134 0.04 -6.30 -4.62
CA GLU A 134 0.18 -4.93 -5.12
C GLU A 134 1.36 -4.20 -4.46
N LEU A 135 1.55 -4.37 -3.14
CA LEU A 135 2.72 -3.82 -2.44
C LEU A 135 4.03 -4.40 -2.96
N SER A 136 4.10 -5.71 -3.17
CA SER A 136 5.31 -6.36 -3.68
C SER A 136 5.64 -5.90 -5.10
N GLN A 137 4.62 -5.75 -5.95
CA GLN A 137 4.78 -5.24 -7.31
C GLN A 137 5.29 -3.79 -7.31
N HIS A 138 4.69 -2.92 -6.51
CA HIS A 138 5.05 -1.51 -6.46
C HIS A 138 6.37 -1.24 -5.72
N LEU A 139 6.73 -2.07 -4.73
CA LEU A 139 8.05 -2.02 -4.11
C LEU A 139 9.14 -2.27 -5.17
N GLY A 140 9.02 -3.32 -5.98
CA GLY A 140 9.97 -3.57 -7.07
C GLY A 140 10.04 -2.43 -8.09
N GLN A 141 8.90 -1.78 -8.40
CA GLN A 141 8.89 -0.59 -9.24
C GLN A 141 9.67 0.58 -8.60
N ALA A 142 9.49 0.81 -7.30
CA ALA A 142 10.16 1.88 -6.56
C ALA A 142 11.67 1.63 -6.43
N GLU A 143 12.09 0.37 -6.21
CA GLU A 143 13.50 -0.04 -6.16
C GLU A 143 14.21 0.29 -7.48
N ILE A 144 13.64 -0.12 -8.61
CA ILE A 144 14.19 0.18 -9.94
C ILE A 144 14.24 1.69 -10.20
N THR A 145 13.19 2.42 -9.81
CA THR A 145 13.13 3.87 -9.95
C THR A 145 14.26 4.55 -9.18
N ARG A 146 14.43 4.19 -7.91
CA ARG A 146 15.49 4.70 -7.05
C ARG A 146 16.88 4.36 -7.58
N ASP A 147 17.12 3.12 -8.00
CA ASP A 147 18.44 2.70 -8.49
C ASP A 147 18.86 3.46 -9.75
N VAL A 148 17.93 3.72 -10.67
CA VAL A 148 18.21 4.50 -11.89
C VAL A 148 18.39 5.98 -11.61
N ILE A 149 17.67 6.55 -10.62
CA ILE A 149 17.86 7.94 -10.20
C ILE A 149 19.23 8.14 -9.55
N LEU A 150 19.64 7.24 -8.66
CA LEU A 150 20.93 7.34 -7.95
C LEU A 150 22.15 7.03 -8.84
N ALA A 151 21.94 6.43 -10.01
CA ALA A 151 22.99 6.13 -10.98
C ALA A 151 23.28 7.31 -11.94
N GLN A 152 22.54 8.41 -11.86
CA GLN A 152 22.74 9.63 -12.66
C GLN A 152 23.73 10.58 -11.99
#